data_AF-Q8R8G5-F1
#
_entry.id   AF-Q8R8G5-F1
#
_cell.length_a   1.000
_cell.length_b   1.000
_cell.length_c   1.000
_cell.angle_alpha   90.00
_cell.angle_beta   90.00
_cell.angle_gamma   90.00
#
_symmetry.space_group_name_H-M   'P 1'
#
loop_
_entity.id
_entity.type
_entity.pdbx_description
1 polymer ?
#
loop_
_entity_poly.entity_id
_entity_poly.type
_entity_poly.pdbx_seq_one_letter_code
_entity_poly.pdbx_strand_id
1 'polypeptide(L)'
;MSLKEIESKLRRAYSLPIEEQRKYHEQIWNLEKEKFYSLVPDWDDEAVMQYLQNFRDKLTRIFKGEKVGLLWAVENAPELDKKYQDCMIDIDEAIKIRSRGALFMALKNYEAVLKDIYLAYKESQKVKEG
;
A
#
# COMPACT_ATOMS: atom_id res chain seq x y z
N MET A 1 -2.47 -13.15 -18.44
CA MET A 1 -2.57 -11.73 -18.80
C MET A 1 -1.16 -11.19 -18.97
N SER A 2 -0.87 -10.35 -19.95
CA SER A 2 0.46 -9.74 -20.09
C SER A 2 0.70 -8.69 -18.99
N LEU A 3 1.97 -8.46 -18.63
CA LEU A 3 2.35 -7.43 -17.65
C LEU A 3 1.78 -6.06 -18.03
N LYS A 4 1.83 -5.69 -19.31
CA LYS A 4 1.31 -4.42 -19.83
C LYS A 4 -0.21 -4.27 -19.62
N GLU A 5 -0.97 -5.36 -19.78
CA GLU A 5 -2.40 -5.36 -19.53
C GLU A 5 -2.72 -5.22 -18.03
N ILE A 6 -1.96 -5.92 -17.17
CA ILE A 6 -2.09 -5.81 -15.71
C ILE A 6 -1.82 -4.36 -15.27
N GLU A 7 -0.73 -3.76 -15.72
CA GLU A 7 -0.38 -2.37 -15.42
C GLU A 7 -1.43 -1.37 -15.90
N SER A 8 -2.01 -1.59 -17.09
CA SER A 8 -3.10 -0.75 -17.58
C SER A 8 -4.35 -0.85 -16.71
N LYS A 9 -4.70 -2.05 -16.22
CA LYS A 9 -5.86 -2.24 -15.33
C LYS A 9 -5.62 -1.60 -13.97
N LEU A 10 -4.44 -1.80 -13.38
CA LEU A 10 -4.05 -1.18 -12.12
C LEU A 10 -4.05 0.34 -12.21
N ARG A 11 -3.51 0.92 -13.29
CA ARG A 11 -3.53 2.38 -13.51
C ARG A 11 -4.95 2.94 -13.51
N ARG A 12 -5.90 2.25 -14.17
CA ARG A 12 -7.31 2.66 -14.16
C ARG A 12 -7.92 2.53 -12.77
N ALA A 13 -7.69 1.42 -12.08
CA ALA A 13 -8.23 1.20 -10.74
C ALA A 13 -7.75 2.25 -9.74
N TYR A 14 -6.45 2.57 -9.73
CA TYR A 14 -5.87 3.57 -8.84
C TYR A 14 -6.17 5.03 -9.24
N SER A 15 -6.77 5.27 -10.39
CA SER A 15 -7.29 6.60 -10.76
C SER A 15 -8.66 6.91 -10.15
N LEU A 16 -9.34 5.90 -9.61
CA LEU A 16 -10.63 6.07 -8.94
C LEU A 16 -10.45 6.74 -7.56
N PRO A 17 -11.49 7.41 -7.02
CA PRO A 17 -11.52 7.83 -5.62
C PRO A 17 -11.25 6.68 -4.66
N ILE A 18 -10.64 6.94 -3.50
CA ILE A 18 -10.22 5.90 -2.54
C ILE A 18 -11.41 5.05 -2.06
N GLU A 19 -12.57 5.68 -1.91
CA GLU A 19 -13.84 5.03 -1.54
C GLU A 19 -14.31 4.05 -2.61
N GLU A 20 -14.14 4.39 -3.89
CA GLU A 20 -14.44 3.51 -5.01
C GLU A 20 -13.41 2.38 -5.15
N GLN A 21 -12.12 2.67 -4.91
CA GLN A 21 -11.07 1.64 -4.89
C GLN A 21 -11.38 0.54 -3.86
N ARG A 22 -11.93 0.89 -2.69
CA ARG A 22 -12.29 -0.08 -1.64
C ARG A 22 -13.31 -1.11 -2.12
N LYS A 23 -14.26 -0.73 -2.99
CA LYS A 23 -15.25 -1.67 -3.55
C LYS A 23 -14.61 -2.77 -4.41
N TYR A 24 -13.48 -2.46 -5.04
CA TYR A 24 -12.74 -3.37 -5.92
C TYR A 24 -11.46 -3.90 -5.26
N HIS A 25 -11.31 -3.79 -3.94
CA HIS A 25 -10.07 -4.06 -3.22
C HIS A 25 -9.45 -5.43 -3.59
N GLU A 26 -10.22 -6.51 -3.51
CA GLU A 26 -9.72 -7.85 -3.83
C GLU A 26 -9.31 -8.00 -5.30
N GLN A 27 -10.04 -7.37 -6.23
CA GLN A 27 -9.69 -7.43 -7.65
C GLN A 27 -8.39 -6.67 -7.94
N ILE A 28 -8.21 -5.51 -7.30
CA ILE A 28 -6.98 -4.72 -7.40
C ILE A 28 -5.81 -5.52 -6.85
N TRP A 29 -5.96 -6.15 -5.69
CA TRP A 29 -4.89 -6.93 -5.07
C TRP A 29 -4.56 -8.21 -5.81
N ASN A 30 -5.54 -8.87 -6.45
CA ASN A 30 -5.25 -9.99 -7.35
C ASN A 30 -4.37 -9.54 -8.54
N LEU A 31 -4.65 -8.38 -9.11
CA LEU A 31 -3.81 -7.81 -10.17
C LEU A 31 -2.42 -7.40 -9.67
N GLU A 32 -2.31 -6.81 -8.47
CA GLU A 32 -1.01 -6.51 -7.86
C GLU A 32 -0.22 -7.79 -7.56
N LYS A 33 -0.90 -8.87 -7.17
CA LYS A 33 -0.27 -10.19 -7.00
C LYS A 33 0.30 -10.66 -8.32
N GLU A 34 -0.51 -10.72 -9.37
CA GLU A 34 -0.05 -11.14 -10.70
C GLU A 34 1.13 -10.30 -11.18
N LYS A 35 1.09 -8.97 -10.97
CA LYS A 35 2.20 -8.07 -11.29
C LYS A 35 3.46 -8.40 -10.50
N PHE A 36 3.35 -8.51 -9.17
CA PHE A 36 4.48 -8.78 -8.29
C PHE A 36 5.16 -10.10 -8.62
N TYR A 37 4.38 -11.18 -8.78
CA TYR A 37 4.93 -12.50 -9.13
C TYR A 37 5.49 -12.55 -10.56
N SER A 38 5.04 -11.67 -11.46
CA SER A 38 5.63 -11.55 -12.80
C SER A 38 6.97 -10.81 -12.79
N LEU A 39 7.11 -9.79 -11.94
CA LEU A 39 8.34 -8.99 -11.80
C LEU A 39 9.39 -9.68 -10.93
N VAL A 40 8.93 -10.48 -9.97
CA VAL A 40 9.76 -11.21 -9.00
C VAL A 40 9.36 -12.69 -9.10
N PRO A 41 9.67 -13.38 -10.22
CA PRO A 41 9.27 -14.78 -10.46
C PRO A 41 9.99 -15.76 -9.54
N ASP A 42 11.17 -15.38 -9.05
CA ASP A 42 11.92 -15.98 -7.96
C ASP A 42 12.46 -14.85 -7.07
N TRP A 43 12.91 -15.18 -5.85
CA TRP A 43 13.46 -14.14 -4.98
C TRP A 43 14.77 -13.60 -5.54
N ASP A 44 14.75 -12.32 -5.91
CA ASP A 44 15.91 -11.55 -6.35
C ASP A 44 15.91 -10.21 -5.60
N ASP A 45 17.01 -9.90 -4.90
CA ASP A 45 17.06 -8.74 -4.01
C ASP A 45 16.91 -7.42 -4.79
N GLU A 46 17.46 -7.33 -6.01
CA GLU A 46 17.36 -6.14 -6.85
C GLU A 46 15.93 -5.93 -7.35
N ALA A 47 15.29 -6.97 -7.89
CA ALA A 47 13.91 -6.93 -8.35
C ALA A 47 12.94 -6.61 -7.22
N VAL A 48 13.16 -7.18 -6.02
CA VAL A 48 12.37 -6.88 -4.82
C VAL A 48 12.52 -5.41 -4.42
N MET A 49 13.75 -4.90 -4.32
CA MET A 49 13.98 -3.49 -3.95
C MET A 49 13.40 -2.53 -4.98
N GLN A 50 13.54 -2.83 -6.27
CA GLN A 50 12.93 -2.05 -7.33
C GLN A 50 11.40 -2.05 -7.25
N TYR A 51 10.79 -3.19 -6.91
CA TYR A 51 9.36 -3.29 -6.69
C TYR A 51 8.92 -2.46 -5.48
N LEU A 52 9.63 -2.54 -4.35
CA LEU A 52 9.33 -1.77 -3.14
C LEU A 52 9.43 -0.27 -3.39
N GLN A 53 10.44 0.19 -4.13
CA GLN A 53 10.57 1.59 -4.52
C GLN A 53 9.37 2.05 -5.37
N ASN A 54 9.00 1.26 -6.39
CA ASN A 54 7.85 1.56 -7.23
C ASN A 54 6.53 1.56 -6.45
N PHE A 55 6.39 0.66 -5.49
CA PHE A 55 5.24 0.57 -4.61
C PHE A 55 5.14 1.82 -3.73
N ARG A 56 6.24 2.24 -3.09
CA ARG A 56 6.30 3.47 -2.32
C ARG A 56 5.91 4.70 -3.16
N ASP A 57 6.47 4.83 -4.35
CA ASP A 57 6.17 5.95 -5.25
C ASP A 57 4.69 5.97 -5.66
N LYS A 58 4.08 4.79 -5.86
CA LYS A 58 2.64 4.64 -6.09
C LYS A 58 1.84 5.20 -4.91
N LEU A 59 2.16 4.77 -3.68
CA LEU A 59 1.42 5.19 -2.49
C LEU A 59 1.54 6.70 -2.24
N THR A 60 2.73 7.28 -2.40
CA THR A 60 2.93 8.73 -2.29
C THR A 60 2.09 9.52 -3.31
N ARG A 61 1.85 8.98 -4.51
CA ARG A 61 0.97 9.62 -5.51
C ARG A 61 -0.50 9.53 -5.14
N ILE A 62 -0.94 8.39 -4.58
CA ILE A 62 -2.33 8.15 -4.18
C ILE A 62 -2.66 8.98 -2.93
N PHE A 63 -1.81 8.95 -1.92
CA PHE A 63 -2.00 9.62 -0.63
C PHE A 63 -1.23 10.94 -0.58
N LYS A 64 -1.61 11.92 -1.40
CA LYS A 64 -1.01 13.26 -1.31
C LYS A 64 -1.19 13.81 0.11
N GLY A 65 -0.08 14.02 0.83
CA GLY A 65 -0.08 14.42 2.23
C GLY A 65 0.11 13.26 3.24
N GLU A 66 0.44 12.06 2.77
CA GLU A 66 0.73 10.85 3.57
C GLU A 66 1.58 11.14 4.82
N LYS A 67 2.68 11.88 4.66
CA LYS A 67 3.58 12.23 5.77
C LYS A 67 2.87 12.99 6.89
N VAL A 68 1.94 13.88 6.53
CA VAL A 68 1.18 14.66 7.50
C VAL A 68 0.14 13.78 8.21
N GLY A 69 -0.51 12.87 7.48
CA GLY A 69 -1.42 11.89 8.06
C GLY A 69 -0.73 10.92 9.03
N LEU A 70 0.47 10.45 8.68
CA LEU A 70 1.29 9.60 9.55
C LEU A 70 1.67 10.33 10.85
N LEU A 71 2.18 11.56 10.75
CA LEU A 71 2.50 12.37 11.95
C LEU A 71 1.27 12.62 12.82
N TRP A 72 0.12 12.91 12.19
CA TRP A 72 -1.14 13.07 12.90
C TRP A 72 -1.55 11.80 13.63
N ALA A 73 -1.39 10.62 13.01
CA ALA A 73 -1.79 9.34 13.59
C ALA A 73 -1.02 8.98 14.86
N VAL A 74 0.26 9.37 14.97
CA VAL A 74 1.08 9.15 16.19
C VAL A 74 0.39 9.73 17.43
N GLU A 75 -0.19 10.92 17.31
CA GLU A 75 -0.81 11.61 18.45
C GLU A 75 -2.31 11.34 18.56
N ASN A 76 -3.01 11.13 17.45
CA ASN A 76 -4.47 11.16 17.39
C ASN A 76 -5.12 9.81 17.05
N ALA A 77 -4.34 8.84 16.58
CA ALA A 77 -4.82 7.51 16.22
C ALA A 77 -3.75 6.43 16.51
N PRO A 78 -3.35 6.25 17.79
CA PRO A 78 -2.24 5.38 18.16
C PRO A 78 -2.43 3.91 17.75
N GLU A 79 -3.68 3.45 17.64
CA GLU A 79 -3.97 2.11 17.11
C GLU A 79 -3.60 1.96 15.63
N LEU A 80 -3.79 3.01 14.83
CA LEU A 80 -3.41 3.01 13.41
C LEU A 80 -1.90 3.15 13.25
N ASP A 81 -1.25 3.98 14.06
CA ASP A 81 0.21 4.07 14.09
C ASP A 81 0.83 2.72 14.47
N LYS A 82 0.33 2.05 15.51
CA LYS A 82 0.79 0.71 15.89
C LYS A 82 0.67 -0.29 14.73
N LYS A 83 -0.48 -0.34 14.05
CA LYS A 83 -0.66 -1.21 12.88
C LYS A 83 0.31 -0.88 11.75
N TYR A 84 0.64 0.39 11.57
CA TYR A 84 1.63 0.83 10.59
C TYR A 84 3.02 0.30 10.95
N GLN A 85 3.43 0.41 12.22
CA GLN A 85 4.70 -0.13 12.69
C GLN A 85 4.75 -1.66 12.56
N ASP A 86 3.67 -2.36 12.92
CA ASP A 86 3.57 -3.83 12.78
C ASP A 86 3.76 -4.25 11.30
N CYS A 87 3.16 -3.52 10.36
CA CYS A 87 3.37 -3.78 8.92
C CYS A 87 4.82 -3.57 8.48
N MET A 88 5.52 -2.57 9.03
CA MET A 88 6.94 -2.36 8.71
C MET A 88 7.81 -3.51 9.22
N ILE A 89 7.49 -4.06 10.39
CA ILE A 89 8.14 -5.25 10.95
C ILE A 89 7.87 -6.47 10.04
N ASP A 90 6.62 -6.66 9.62
CA ASP A 90 6.24 -7.78 8.73
C ASP A 90 6.96 -7.70 7.36
N ILE A 91 7.13 -6.50 6.81
CA ILE A 91 7.88 -6.28 5.56
C ILE A 91 9.36 -6.65 5.76
N ASP A 92 9.98 -6.17 6.83
CA ASP A 92 11.38 -6.47 7.15
C ASP A 92 11.60 -7.98 7.37
N GLU A 93 10.71 -8.63 8.12
CA GLU A 93 10.76 -10.07 8.34
C GLU A 93 10.60 -10.84 7.04
N ALA A 94 9.63 -10.47 6.19
CA ALA A 94 9.42 -11.10 4.90
C ALA A 94 10.65 -11.01 3.97
N ILE A 95 11.39 -9.89 4.04
CA ILE A 95 12.65 -9.69 3.33
C ILE A 95 13.74 -10.61 3.88
N LYS A 96 13.88 -10.72 5.20
CA LYS A 96 14.86 -11.60 5.85
C LYS A 96 14.66 -13.06 5.50
N ILE A 97 13.41 -13.55 5.55
CA ILE A 97 13.08 -14.94 5.22
C ILE A 97 12.94 -15.18 3.71
N ARG A 98 13.13 -14.14 2.89
CA ARG A 98 13.05 -14.20 1.42
C ARG A 98 11.73 -14.80 0.93
N SER A 99 10.63 -14.43 1.56
CA SER A 99 9.30 -14.96 1.25
C SER A 99 8.48 -13.95 0.45
N ARG A 100 8.32 -14.21 -0.86
CA ARG A 100 7.45 -13.42 -1.74
C ARG A 100 6.01 -13.36 -1.24
N GLY A 101 5.49 -14.50 -0.77
CA GLY A 101 4.14 -14.58 -0.24
C GLY A 101 3.95 -13.71 1.01
N ALA A 102 4.89 -13.78 1.96
CA ALA A 102 4.86 -12.95 3.15
C ALA A 102 5.00 -11.47 2.80
N LEU A 103 5.92 -11.13 1.90
CA LEU A 103 6.16 -9.75 1.50
C LEU A 103 4.91 -9.16 0.83
N PHE A 104 4.30 -9.91 -0.08
CA PHE A 104 3.07 -9.49 -0.74
C PHE A 104 1.93 -9.23 0.26
N MET A 105 1.75 -10.11 1.24
CA MET A 105 0.72 -9.94 2.27
C MET A 105 1.02 -8.74 3.17
N ALA A 106 2.27 -8.54 3.56
CA ALA A 106 2.69 -7.40 4.36
C ALA A 106 2.45 -6.07 3.62
N LEU A 107 2.76 -6.01 2.32
CA LEU A 107 2.48 -4.84 1.48
C LEU A 107 0.98 -4.59 1.30
N LYS A 108 0.15 -5.66 1.21
CA LYS A 108 -1.31 -5.55 1.21
C LYS A 108 -1.84 -4.88 2.46
N ASN A 109 -1.36 -5.32 3.62
CA ASN A 109 -1.74 -4.77 4.91
C ASN A 109 -1.25 -3.32 5.06
N TYR A 110 0.00 -3.04 4.66
CA TYR A 110 0.59 -1.72 4.71
C TYR A 110 -0.21 -0.67 3.92
N GLU A 111 -0.58 -0.96 2.67
CA GLU A 111 -1.44 -0.06 1.88
C GLU A 111 -2.81 0.14 2.54
N ALA A 112 -3.39 -0.90 3.13
CA ALA A 112 -4.68 -0.79 3.81
C ALA A 112 -4.60 0.14 5.04
N VAL A 113 -3.57 -0.02 5.88
CA VAL A 113 -3.35 0.85 7.05
C VAL A 113 -3.13 2.29 6.62
N LEU A 114 -2.35 2.54 5.56
CA LEU A 114 -2.15 3.88 5.04
C LEU A 114 -3.45 4.51 4.52
N LYS A 115 -4.32 3.72 3.87
CA LYS A 115 -5.66 4.19 3.48
C LYS A 115 -6.48 4.61 4.68
N ASP A 116 -6.46 3.81 5.74
CA ASP A 116 -7.21 4.10 6.97
C ASP A 116 -6.69 5.37 7.65
N ILE A 117 -5.37 5.52 7.78
CA ILE A 117 -4.73 6.74 8.30
C ILE A 117 -5.10 7.96 7.47
N TYR A 118 -5.00 7.86 6.14
CA TYR A 118 -5.32 8.97 5.24
C TYR A 118 -6.78 9.43 5.38
N LEU A 119 -7.72 8.49 5.43
CA LEU A 119 -9.15 8.82 5.57
C LEU A 119 -9.48 9.39 6.94
N ALA A 120 -8.93 8.82 8.01
CA ALA A 120 -9.10 9.34 9.37
C ALA A 120 -8.55 10.77 9.50
N TYR A 121 -7.37 11.01 8.94
CA TYR A 121 -6.79 12.35 8.88
C TYR A 121 -7.69 13.32 8.09
N LYS A 122 -8.13 12.95 6.89
CA LYS A 122 -9.03 13.79 6.07
C LYS A 122 -10.31 14.14 6.80
N GLU A 123 -10.92 13.19 7.50
CA GLU A 123 -12.14 13.42 8.26
C GLU A 123 -11.89 14.39 9.44
N SER A 124 -10.77 14.24 10.14
CA SER A 124 -10.38 15.17 11.22
C SER A 124 -10.21 16.62 10.74
N GLN A 125 -9.79 16.83 9.49
CA GLN A 125 -9.64 18.17 8.94
C GLN A 125 -10.99 18.81 8.63
N LYS A 126 -11.97 18.05 8.12
CA LYS A 126 -13.33 18.58 7.86
C LYS A 126 -14.02 19.05 9.13
N VAL A 127 -13.84 18.32 10.24
CA VAL A 127 -14.43 18.68 11.55
C VAL A 127 -13.84 19.98 12.10
N LYS A 128 -12.60 20.35 11.74
CA LYS A 128 -11.97 21.61 12.19
C LYS A 128 -12.44 22.83 11.40
N GLU A 129 -13.07 22.63 10.24
CA GLU A 129 -13.51 23.70 9.33
C GLU A 129 -15.02 24.00 9.43
N GLY A 130 -15.79 23.21 10.19
CA GLY A 130 -17.23 23.39 10.42
C GLY A 130 -17.54 23.83 11.84
#